data_AF-A0A316EEQ8-F1
#
_entry.id   AF-A0A316EEQ8-F1
#
_cell.length_a   1.000
_cell.length_b   1.000
_cell.length_c   1.000
_cell.angle_alpha   90.00
_cell.angle_beta   90.00
_cell.angle_gamma   90.00
#
_symmetry.space_group_name_H-M   'P 1'
#
loop_
_entity.id
_entity.type
_entity.pdbx_description
1 polymer ?
#
loop_
_entity_poly.entity_id
_entity_poly.type
_entity_poly.pdbx_seq_one_letter_code
_entity_poly.pdbx_strand_id
1 'polypeptide(L)'
;MVAIENQYRNIAPALLPLQLQDIDIEQDIGAWDAAKKAWALLYEALVTPLYGLKILSFIIGVFLWILDLFIYPIFLAERFFLLGIMQAFFPLVISLSVFEKFRSLAYNFFKLYAGVYMLVPAFFLVNVFVNNLYTEINANLWNDLFGTDWGSNFFAPLLQLGSIGFIVFLKFKLYSRATSFTFRLFAG
;
A
#
# COMPACT_ATOMS: atom_id res chain seq x y z
N MET A 1 3.34 -8.09 27.86
CA MET A 1 3.08 -7.42 26.57
C MET A 1 4.21 -7.70 25.56
N VAL A 2 4.68 -8.95 25.45
CA VAL A 2 5.76 -9.38 24.50
C VAL A 2 5.22 -10.41 23.50
N ALA A 3 4.03 -10.96 23.72
CA ALA A 3 3.42 -11.97 22.86
C ALA A 3 2.72 -11.39 21.60
N ILE A 4 2.38 -10.10 21.60
CA ILE A 4 1.65 -9.47 20.49
C ILE A 4 2.62 -8.99 19.39
N GLU A 5 3.89 -8.72 19.69
CA GLU A 5 4.87 -8.26 18.70
C GLU A 5 5.28 -9.33 17.68
N ASN A 6 5.23 -10.62 18.05
CA ASN A 6 5.53 -11.71 17.11
C ASN A 6 4.44 -11.91 16.04
N GLN A 7 3.23 -11.40 16.25
CA GLN A 7 2.14 -11.53 15.29
C GLN A 7 2.22 -10.47 14.16
N TYR A 8 3.06 -9.44 14.32
CA TYR A 8 3.29 -8.38 13.32
C TYR A 8 4.53 -8.60 12.45
N ARG A 9 5.41 -9.54 12.81
CA ARG A 9 6.63 -9.83 12.03
C ARG A 9 6.34 -10.51 10.68
N ASN A 10 5.16 -11.11 10.53
CA ASN A 10 4.71 -11.80 9.32
C ASN A 10 3.69 -11.00 8.49
N ILE A 11 3.55 -9.69 8.73
CA ILE A 11 2.69 -8.80 7.93
C ILE A 11 3.50 -8.08 6.82
N ALA A 12 4.82 -8.25 6.82
CA ALA A 12 5.64 -7.83 5.70
C ALA A 12 5.23 -8.63 4.44
N PRO A 13 4.84 -7.97 3.35
CA PRO A 13 4.42 -8.67 2.14
C PRO A 13 5.61 -9.47 1.59
N ALA A 14 5.57 -10.79 1.76
CA ALA A 14 6.43 -11.73 1.05
C ALA A 14 5.94 -11.87 -0.39
N LEU A 15 5.99 -10.77 -1.14
CA LEU A 15 5.92 -10.79 -2.59
C LEU A 15 7.36 -10.87 -3.11
N LEU A 16 8.06 -11.92 -2.67
CA LEU A 16 9.30 -12.30 -3.31
C LEU A 16 8.91 -12.97 -4.63
N PRO A 17 9.35 -12.45 -5.79
CA PRO A 17 9.21 -13.18 -7.04
C PRO A 17 9.78 -14.59 -6.85
N LEU A 18 9.10 -15.60 -7.43
CA LEU A 18 9.41 -17.03 -7.24
C LEU A 18 10.89 -17.37 -7.55
N GLN A 19 11.57 -16.56 -8.36
CA GLN A 19 12.99 -16.66 -8.66
C GLN A 19 13.95 -16.34 -7.49
N LEU A 20 13.45 -15.72 -6.40
CA LEU A 20 14.21 -15.43 -5.19
C LEU A 20 13.97 -16.45 -4.06
N GLN A 21 13.00 -17.36 -4.23
CA GLN A 21 12.66 -18.36 -3.22
C GLN A 21 13.63 -19.56 -3.21
N ASP A 22 14.35 -19.79 -4.32
CA ASP A 22 15.34 -20.87 -4.48
C ASP A 22 16.79 -20.44 -4.16
N ILE A 23 16.98 -19.24 -3.61
CA ILE A 23 18.31 -18.75 -3.22
C ILE A 23 18.39 -18.86 -1.70
N ASP A 24 19.16 -19.82 -1.20
CA ASP A 24 19.56 -19.88 0.21
C ASP A 24 20.24 -18.56 0.58
N ILE A 25 19.51 -17.69 1.27
CA ILE A 25 20.04 -16.45 1.82
C ILE A 25 20.70 -16.81 3.15
N GLU A 26 21.91 -17.35 3.06
CA GLU A 26 22.85 -17.27 4.17
C GLU A 26 23.12 -15.78 4.48
N GLN A 27 22.85 -15.48 5.74
CA GLN A 27 23.17 -14.31 6.57
C GLN A 27 24.16 -13.27 5.99
N ASP A 28 23.76 -12.00 6.14
CA ASP A 28 24.52 -10.77 5.86
C ASP A 28 24.88 -10.46 4.40
N ILE A 29 23.89 -9.97 3.66
CA ILE A 29 24.12 -9.33 2.36
C ILE A 29 23.38 -7.99 2.34
N GLY A 30 24.14 -6.89 2.44
CA GLY A 30 23.62 -5.53 2.40
C GLY A 30 22.84 -5.25 1.10
N ALA A 31 21.86 -4.34 1.16
CA ALA A 31 20.98 -3.95 0.05
C ALA A 31 21.71 -3.65 -1.28
N TRP A 32 23.01 -3.34 -1.22
CA TRP A 32 23.89 -3.11 -2.36
C TRP A 32 24.24 -4.37 -3.16
N ASP A 33 24.43 -5.52 -2.51
CA ASP A 33 24.77 -6.76 -3.20
C ASP A 33 23.54 -7.48 -3.77
N ALA A 34 22.37 -7.30 -3.14
CA ALA A 34 21.08 -7.67 -3.73
C ALA A 34 20.81 -6.87 -5.02
N ALA A 35 21.13 -5.58 -5.03
CA ALA A 35 21.00 -4.73 -6.22
C ALA A 35 21.98 -5.14 -7.34
N LYS A 36 23.22 -5.53 -7.03
CA LYS A 36 24.18 -6.04 -8.02
C LYS A 36 23.75 -7.37 -8.62
N LYS A 37 23.20 -8.27 -7.83
CA LYS A 37 22.65 -9.55 -8.34
C LYS A 37 21.44 -9.31 -9.25
N ALA A 38 20.56 -8.38 -8.89
CA ALA A 38 19.48 -7.94 -9.78
C ALA A 38 20.01 -7.33 -11.10
N TRP A 39 21.13 -6.60 -11.04
CA TRP A 39 21.80 -6.03 -12.22
C TRP A 39 22.46 -7.07 -13.13
N ALA A 40 23.05 -8.12 -12.55
CA ALA A 40 23.63 -9.23 -13.30
C ALA A 40 22.55 -10.04 -14.04
N LEU A 41 21.42 -10.30 -13.39
CA LEU A 41 20.26 -10.95 -14.02
C LEU A 41 19.62 -10.07 -15.11
N LEU A 42 19.65 -8.73 -14.95
CA LEU A 42 19.22 -7.78 -15.98
C LEU A 42 20.11 -7.81 -17.24
N TYR A 43 21.42 -8.00 -17.07
CA TYR A 43 22.38 -8.05 -18.18
C TYR A 43 22.28 -9.36 -18.96
N GLU A 44 22.16 -10.48 -18.28
CA GLU A 44 22.01 -11.80 -18.91
C GLU A 44 20.66 -11.93 -19.65
N ALA A 45 19.64 -11.24 -19.16
CA ALA A 45 18.32 -11.11 -19.81
C ALA A 45 18.30 -10.19 -21.05
N LEU A 46 19.34 -9.38 -21.28
CA LEU A 46 19.36 -8.32 -22.31
C LEU A 46 19.58 -8.85 -23.74
N VAL A 47 20.02 -10.11 -23.88
CA VAL A 47 20.56 -10.65 -25.15
C VAL A 47 19.50 -11.38 -26.01
N THR A 48 18.25 -11.55 -25.54
CA THR A 48 17.23 -12.39 -26.24
C THR A 48 15.96 -11.61 -26.67
N PRO A 49 15.46 -11.74 -27.92
CA PRO A 49 14.34 -10.91 -28.44
C PRO A 49 12.98 -11.11 -27.75
N LEU A 50 12.69 -12.30 -27.22
CA LEU A 50 11.44 -12.59 -26.48
C LEU A 50 11.44 -11.99 -25.05
N TYR A 51 12.56 -11.45 -24.58
CA TYR A 51 12.72 -10.92 -23.22
C TYR A 51 12.27 -9.46 -23.06
N GLY A 52 12.06 -8.70 -24.14
CA GLY A 52 11.64 -7.29 -24.06
C GLY A 52 10.33 -7.09 -23.30
N LEU A 53 9.35 -7.99 -23.49
CA LEU A 53 8.08 -7.97 -22.76
C LEU A 53 8.26 -8.32 -21.27
N LYS A 54 9.16 -9.27 -20.96
CA LYS A 54 9.51 -9.64 -19.58
C LYS A 54 10.25 -8.50 -18.87
N ILE A 55 11.12 -7.78 -19.56
CA ILE A 55 11.83 -6.60 -19.03
C ILE A 55 10.88 -5.44 -18.80
N LEU A 56 9.99 -5.14 -19.75
CA LEU A 56 8.95 -4.12 -19.52
C LEU A 56 8.04 -4.49 -18.35
N SER A 57 7.68 -5.77 -18.25
CA SER A 57 6.95 -6.32 -17.11
C SER A 57 7.69 -6.14 -15.79
N PHE A 58 8.99 -6.40 -15.78
CA PHE A 58 9.83 -6.21 -14.61
C PHE A 58 9.95 -4.73 -14.22
N ILE A 59 10.25 -3.83 -15.17
CA ILE A 59 10.41 -2.39 -14.91
C ILE A 59 9.11 -1.79 -14.37
N ILE A 60 7.98 -2.11 -15.00
CA ILE A 60 6.66 -1.63 -14.56
C ILE A 60 6.30 -2.24 -13.19
N GLY A 61 6.63 -3.52 -12.95
CA GLY A 61 6.44 -4.18 -11.66
C GLY A 61 7.21 -3.49 -10.53
N VAL A 62 8.49 -3.17 -10.76
CA VAL A 62 9.32 -2.42 -9.81
C VAL A 62 8.74 -1.02 -9.58
N PHE A 63 8.31 -0.33 -10.63
CA PHE A 63 7.69 0.99 -10.50
C PHE A 63 6.40 0.93 -9.68
N LEU A 64 5.53 -0.05 -9.94
CA LEU A 64 4.29 -0.25 -9.19
C LEU A 64 4.54 -0.64 -7.74
N TRP A 65 5.58 -1.43 -7.47
CA TRP A 65 6.01 -1.77 -6.12
C TRP A 65 6.51 -0.55 -5.35
N ILE A 66 7.32 0.31 -6.00
CA ILE A 66 7.72 1.60 -5.42
C ILE A 66 6.50 2.47 -5.14
N LEU A 67 5.56 2.55 -6.08
CA LEU A 67 4.31 3.31 -5.88
C LEU A 67 3.55 2.79 -4.65
N ASP A 68 3.38 1.47 -4.54
CA ASP A 68 2.70 0.85 -3.39
C ASP A 68 3.35 1.21 -2.05
N LEU A 69 4.68 1.25 -2.02
CA LEU A 69 5.45 1.63 -0.84
C LEU A 69 5.16 3.08 -0.43
N PHE A 70 5.00 4.00 -1.38
CA PHE A 70 4.75 5.42 -1.10
C PHE A 70 3.31 5.71 -0.66
N ILE A 71 2.34 4.87 -1.01
CA ILE A 71 0.93 5.09 -0.65
C ILE A 71 0.76 5.25 0.87
N TYR A 72 1.45 4.42 1.65
CA TYR A 72 1.30 4.43 3.11
C TYR A 72 1.92 5.67 3.78
N PRO A 73 3.20 6.03 3.54
CA PRO A 73 3.80 7.25 4.06
C PRO A 73 3.03 8.52 3.67
N ILE A 74 2.51 8.60 2.44
CA ILE A 74 1.74 9.77 1.98
C ILE A 74 0.47 9.94 2.81
N PHE A 75 -0.26 8.85 3.04
CA PHE A 75 -1.47 8.87 3.86
C PHE A 75 -1.18 9.25 5.33
N LEU A 76 -0.12 8.67 5.90
CA LEU A 76 0.30 9.03 7.25
C LEU A 76 0.68 10.51 7.33
N ALA A 77 1.42 11.02 6.36
CA ALA A 77 1.84 12.41 6.30
C ALA A 77 0.64 13.36 6.29
N GLU A 78 -0.38 13.10 5.46
CA GLU A 78 -1.63 13.89 5.44
C GLU A 78 -2.30 13.90 6.83
N ARG A 79 -2.49 12.73 7.44
CA ARG A 79 -3.12 12.61 8.75
C ARG A 79 -2.34 13.36 9.83
N PHE A 80 -1.02 13.15 9.91
CA PHE A 80 -0.18 13.80 10.91
C PHE A 80 -0.09 15.31 10.70
N PHE A 81 -0.10 15.76 9.45
CA PHE A 81 -0.15 17.17 9.12
C PHE A 81 -1.45 17.82 9.62
N LEU A 82 -2.60 17.20 9.33
CA LEU A 82 -3.89 17.69 9.81
C LEU A 82 -3.98 17.68 11.33
N LEU A 83 -3.58 16.58 11.99
CA LEU A 83 -3.54 16.52 13.45
C LEU A 83 -2.60 17.57 14.04
N GLY A 84 -1.44 17.81 13.43
CA GLY A 84 -0.49 18.82 13.87
C GLY A 84 -1.07 20.23 13.81
N ILE A 85 -1.74 20.58 12.72
CA ILE A 85 -2.46 21.86 12.60
C ILE A 85 -3.53 21.96 13.68
N MET A 86 -4.35 20.92 13.85
CA MET A 86 -5.41 20.95 14.85
C MET A 86 -4.86 21.07 16.27
N GLN A 87 -3.80 20.36 16.63
CA GLN A 87 -3.19 20.48 17.94
C GLN A 87 -2.65 21.90 18.20
N ALA A 88 -2.07 22.54 17.19
CA ALA A 88 -1.58 23.92 17.31
C ALA A 88 -2.72 24.93 17.56
N PHE A 89 -3.86 24.77 16.88
CA PHE A 89 -5.02 25.66 17.02
C PHE A 89 -5.96 25.29 18.18
N PHE A 90 -5.77 24.13 18.81
CA PHE A 90 -6.66 23.64 19.87
C PHE A 90 -6.86 24.65 21.02
N PRO A 91 -5.80 25.23 21.62
CA PRO A 91 -5.97 26.19 22.73
C PRO A 91 -6.73 27.45 22.29
N LEU A 92 -6.51 27.91 21.06
CA LEU A 92 -7.20 29.07 20.48
C LEU A 92 -8.69 28.80 20.28
N VAL A 93 -9.04 27.62 19.77
CA VAL A 93 -10.45 27.26 19.56
C VAL A 93 -11.18 27.15 20.90
N ILE A 94 -10.54 26.58 21.93
CA ILE A 94 -11.11 26.51 23.28
C ILE A 94 -11.31 27.92 23.86
N SER A 95 -10.31 28.80 23.77
CA SER A 95 -10.44 30.14 24.33
C SER A 95 -11.53 30.96 23.64
N LEU A 96 -11.66 30.84 22.30
CA LEU A 96 -12.71 31.51 21.55
C LEU A 96 -14.09 30.89 21.80
N SER A 97 -14.18 29.59 22.08
CA SER A 97 -15.45 28.89 22.31
C SER A 97 -16.25 29.40 23.52
N VAL A 98 -15.59 30.14 24.42
CA VAL A 98 -16.23 30.82 25.55
C VAL A 98 -17.25 31.86 25.07
N PHE A 99 -17.01 32.47 23.90
CA PHE A 99 -17.95 33.40 23.29
C PHE A 99 -19.02 32.65 22.47
N GLU A 100 -20.29 33.01 22.63
CA GLU A 100 -21.41 32.35 21.94
C GLU A 100 -21.26 32.34 20.41
N LYS A 101 -20.73 33.43 19.84
CA LYS A 101 -20.50 33.58 18.39
C LYS A 101 -19.58 32.49 17.81
N PHE A 102 -18.63 31.99 18.60
CA PHE A 102 -17.62 31.01 18.15
C PHE A 102 -17.93 29.58 18.61
N ARG A 103 -19.06 29.34 19.28
CA ARG A 103 -19.45 28.00 19.73
C ARG A 103 -19.66 27.03 18.56
N SER A 104 -20.22 27.51 17.45
CA SER A 104 -20.36 26.73 16.20
C SER A 104 -19.01 26.35 15.57
N LEU A 105 -18.03 27.27 15.61
CA LEU A 105 -16.66 26.99 15.16
C LEU A 105 -16.02 25.85 15.96
N ALA A 106 -16.16 25.91 17.29
CA ALA A 106 -15.63 24.88 18.17
C ALA A 106 -16.27 23.51 17.89
N TYR A 107 -17.58 23.46 17.67
CA TYR A 107 -18.28 22.22 17.33
C TYR A 107 -17.74 21.59 16.04
N ASN A 108 -17.61 22.37 14.96
CA ASN A 108 -17.06 21.89 13.69
C ASN A 108 -15.60 21.44 13.83
N PHE A 109 -14.82 22.15 14.64
CA PHE A 109 -13.44 21.80 14.93
C PHE A 109 -13.34 20.45 15.66
N PHE A 110 -14.14 20.21 16.70
CA PHE A 110 -14.16 18.90 17.38
C PHE A 110 -14.68 17.77 16.49
N LYS A 111 -15.70 18.05 15.67
CA LYS A 111 -16.25 17.08 14.71
C LYS A 111 -15.16 16.66 13.70
N LEU A 112 -14.41 17.63 13.16
CA LEU A 112 -13.26 17.37 12.28
C LEU A 112 -12.16 16.59 13.01
N TYR A 113 -11.84 16.95 14.26
CA TYR A 113 -10.81 16.28 15.06
C TYR A 113 -11.14 14.80 15.20
N ALA A 114 -12.37 14.49 15.62
CA ALA A 114 -12.86 13.11 15.69
C ALA A 114 -12.80 12.39 14.32
N GLY A 115 -13.15 13.09 13.24
CA GLY A 115 -13.03 12.56 11.88
C GLY A 115 -11.61 12.16 11.51
N VAL A 116 -10.61 12.97 11.83
CA VAL A 116 -9.19 12.65 11.56
C VAL A 116 -8.71 11.45 12.39
N TYR A 117 -9.22 11.26 13.62
CA TYR A 117 -8.94 10.04 14.40
C TYR A 117 -9.60 8.80 13.80
N MET A 118 -10.81 8.93 13.22
CA MET A 118 -11.53 7.83 12.59
C MET A 118 -10.93 7.38 11.24
N LEU A 119 -9.98 8.12 10.68
CA LEU A 119 -9.22 7.68 9.50
C LEU A 119 -8.40 6.41 9.77
N VAL A 120 -7.97 6.18 11.01
CA VAL A 120 -7.15 5.00 11.38
C VAL A 120 -7.89 3.69 11.15
N PRO A 121 -9.08 3.45 11.75
CA PRO A 121 -9.81 2.21 11.51
C PRO A 121 -10.26 2.06 10.04
N ALA A 122 -10.60 3.15 9.36
CA ALA A 122 -10.94 3.12 7.94
C ALA A 122 -9.76 2.65 7.08
N PHE A 123 -8.55 3.16 7.36
CA PHE A 123 -7.32 2.78 6.69
C PHE A 123 -6.98 1.30 6.94
N PHE A 124 -7.14 0.84 8.18
CA PHE A 124 -6.91 -0.56 8.53
C PHE A 124 -7.79 -1.50 7.72
N LEU A 125 -9.09 -1.19 7.60
CA LEU A 125 -10.04 -1.99 6.83
C LEU A 125 -9.63 -2.08 5.35
N VAL A 126 -9.22 -0.97 4.75
CA VAL A 126 -8.73 -0.96 3.36
C VAL A 126 -7.54 -1.90 3.18
N ASN A 127 -6.58 -1.91 4.11
CA ASN A 127 -5.42 -2.82 4.03
C ASN A 127 -5.84 -4.29 4.10
N VAL A 128 -6.67 -4.64 5.08
CA VAL A 128 -7.14 -6.03 5.23
C VAL A 128 -7.88 -6.47 3.97
N PHE A 129 -8.75 -5.62 3.43
CA PHE A 129 -9.49 -5.91 2.20
C PHE A 129 -8.56 -6.10 1.00
N VAL A 130 -7.61 -5.18 0.78
CA VAL A 130 -6.67 -5.25 -0.35
C VAL A 130 -5.77 -6.47 -0.26
N ASN A 131 -5.30 -6.85 0.93
CA ASN A 131 -4.45 -8.02 1.12
C ASN A 131 -5.21 -9.33 0.87
N ASN A 132 -6.45 -9.43 1.36
CA ASN A 132 -7.30 -10.59 1.08
C ASN A 132 -7.60 -10.70 -0.41
N LEU A 133 -7.93 -9.58 -1.06
CA LEU A 133 -8.20 -9.54 -2.49
C LEU A 133 -6.95 -9.87 -3.33
N TYR A 134 -5.77 -9.40 -2.92
CA TYR A 134 -4.50 -9.77 -3.55
C TYR A 134 -4.27 -11.29 -3.48
N THR A 135 -4.52 -11.89 -2.33
CA THR A 135 -4.33 -13.34 -2.12
C THR A 135 -5.29 -14.14 -2.98
N GLU A 136 -6.57 -13.77 -3.01
CA GLU A 136 -7.58 -14.43 -3.85
C GLU A 136 -7.30 -14.30 -5.35
N ILE A 137 -6.83 -13.13 -5.79
CA ILE A 137 -6.46 -12.91 -7.20
C ILE A 137 -5.35 -13.89 -7.62
N ASN A 138 -4.29 -13.99 -6.82
CA ASN A 138 -3.13 -14.79 -7.20
C ASN A 138 -3.31 -16.30 -6.97
N ALA A 139 -4.12 -16.70 -5.99
CA ALA A 139 -4.33 -18.10 -5.65
C ALA A 139 -5.43 -18.77 -6.50
N ASN A 140 -6.56 -18.09 -6.70
CA ASN A 140 -7.79 -18.73 -7.19
C ASN A 140 -8.29 -18.10 -8.50
N LEU A 141 -8.34 -16.77 -8.58
CA LEU A 141 -9.01 -16.07 -9.69
C LEU A 141 -8.45 -16.43 -11.08
N TRP A 142 -7.12 -16.44 -11.24
CA TRP A 142 -6.53 -16.78 -12.54
C TRP A 142 -6.67 -18.26 -12.89
N ASN A 143 -6.56 -19.14 -11.88
CA ASN A 143 -6.72 -20.57 -12.04
C ASN A 143 -8.16 -20.93 -12.41
N ASP A 144 -9.15 -20.24 -11.85
CA ASP A 144 -10.57 -20.48 -12.14
C ASP A 144 -11.02 -19.87 -13.48
N LEU A 145 -10.46 -18.72 -13.88
CA LEU A 145 -10.85 -18.03 -15.11
C LEU A 145 -10.21 -18.59 -16.37
N PHE A 146 -8.97 -19.05 -16.26
CA PHE A 146 -8.23 -19.56 -17.41
C PHE A 146 -8.05 -21.08 -17.31
N GLY A 147 -7.79 -21.63 -16.13
CA GLY A 147 -7.48 -23.06 -15.94
C GLY A 147 -5.99 -23.27 -15.65
N THR A 148 -5.59 -24.50 -15.29
CA THR A 148 -4.25 -24.80 -14.76
C THR A 148 -3.11 -24.77 -15.78
N ASP A 149 -3.39 -24.85 -17.09
CA ASP A 149 -2.38 -24.98 -18.16
C ASP A 149 -1.93 -23.65 -18.81
N TRP A 150 -2.46 -22.51 -18.36
CA TRP A 150 -2.14 -21.18 -18.93
C TRP A 150 -0.82 -20.60 -18.43
N GLY A 151 -0.17 -21.31 -17.50
CA GLY A 151 1.13 -20.99 -16.91
C GLY A 151 2.34 -21.27 -17.81
N SER A 152 2.16 -21.63 -19.08
CA SER A 152 3.28 -21.88 -20.01
C SER A 152 3.96 -20.58 -20.47
N ASN A 153 4.75 -19.97 -19.57
CA ASN A 153 5.85 -19.02 -19.78
C ASN A 153 5.59 -17.68 -20.51
N PHE A 154 4.54 -17.54 -21.31
CA PHE A 154 4.34 -16.37 -22.17
C PHE A 154 3.45 -15.30 -21.53
N PHE A 155 2.30 -15.68 -20.95
CA PHE A 155 1.34 -14.72 -20.37
C PHE A 155 1.47 -14.50 -18.87
N ALA A 156 2.14 -15.41 -18.14
CA ALA A 156 2.32 -15.29 -16.69
C ALA A 156 2.89 -13.92 -16.24
N PRO A 157 3.92 -13.34 -16.89
CA PRO A 157 4.45 -12.02 -16.51
C PRO A 157 3.47 -10.85 -16.75
N LEU A 158 2.57 -10.98 -17.73
CA LEU A 158 1.56 -9.96 -18.04
C LEU A 158 0.39 -10.02 -17.06
N LEU A 159 -0.05 -11.22 -16.68
CA LEU A 159 -1.13 -11.39 -15.70
C LEU A 159 -0.69 -10.95 -14.30
N GLN A 160 0.55 -11.26 -13.93
CA GLN A 160 1.13 -10.81 -12.67
C GLN A 160 1.25 -9.29 -12.62
N LEU A 161 1.71 -8.66 -13.70
CA LEU A 161 1.68 -7.21 -13.84
C LEU A 161 0.28 -6.63 -13.70
N GLY A 162 -0.69 -7.21 -14.41
CA GLY A 162 -2.08 -6.76 -14.39
C GLY A 162 -2.66 -6.83 -12.98
N SER A 163 -2.34 -7.90 -12.25
CA SER A 163 -2.75 -8.11 -10.86
C SER A 163 -2.14 -7.07 -9.92
N ILE A 164 -0.83 -6.85 -9.99
CA ILE A 164 -0.13 -5.85 -9.18
C ILE A 164 -0.64 -4.45 -9.51
N GLY A 165 -0.76 -4.11 -10.80
CA GLY A 165 -1.24 -2.81 -11.26
C GLY A 165 -2.68 -2.54 -10.83
N PHE A 166 -3.55 -3.54 -10.96
CA PHE A 166 -4.94 -3.46 -10.50
C PHE A 166 -5.01 -3.23 -8.99
N ILE A 167 -4.20 -3.94 -8.20
CA ILE A 167 -4.16 -3.82 -6.75
C ILE A 167 -3.69 -2.44 -6.32
N VAL A 168 -2.59 -1.95 -6.89
CA VAL A 168 -2.05 -0.62 -6.59
C VAL A 168 -3.07 0.48 -6.95
N PHE A 169 -3.71 0.36 -8.10
CA PHE A 169 -4.77 1.28 -8.53
C PHE A 169 -5.97 1.25 -7.57
N LEU A 170 -6.43 0.06 -7.20
CA LEU A 170 -7.57 -0.13 -6.31
C LEU A 170 -7.26 0.41 -4.90
N LYS A 171 -6.05 0.18 -4.41
CA LYS A 171 -5.56 0.69 -3.14
C LYS A 171 -5.57 2.22 -3.12
N PHE A 172 -5.03 2.88 -4.15
CA PHE A 172 -5.08 4.33 -4.29
C PHE A 172 -6.52 4.87 -4.26
N LYS A 173 -7.42 4.25 -5.03
CA LYS A 173 -8.83 4.65 -5.12
C LYS A 173 -9.57 4.46 -3.80
N LEU A 174 -9.34 3.33 -3.12
CA LEU A 174 -9.97 3.03 -1.83
C LEU A 174 -9.49 3.96 -0.73
N TYR A 175 -8.20 4.30 -0.66
CA TYR A 175 -7.72 5.26 0.34
C TYR A 175 -8.31 6.64 0.14
N SER A 176 -8.29 7.17 -1.08
CA SER A 176 -8.93 8.46 -1.38
C SER A 176 -10.41 8.45 -1.00
N ARG A 177 -11.11 7.34 -1.30
CA ARG A 177 -12.53 7.20 -0.96
C ARG A 177 -12.78 7.07 0.53
N ALA A 178 -11.96 6.32 1.27
CA ALA A 178 -12.06 6.15 2.72
C ALA A 178 -11.84 7.48 3.45
N THR A 179 -10.87 8.28 3.01
CA THR A 179 -10.64 9.63 3.52
C THR A 179 -11.84 10.54 3.26
N SER A 180 -12.33 10.58 2.01
CA SER A 180 -13.50 11.39 1.66
C SER A 180 -14.76 10.96 2.42
N PHE A 181 -14.97 9.65 2.58
CA PHE A 181 -16.11 9.10 3.32
C PHE A 181 -16.05 9.52 4.80
N THR A 182 -14.89 9.37 5.44
CA THR A 182 -14.70 9.74 6.84
C THR A 182 -14.94 11.24 7.03
N PHE A 183 -14.38 12.09 6.16
CA PHE A 183 -14.65 13.53 6.24
C PHE A 183 -16.10 13.90 5.92
N ARG A 184 -16.79 13.21 5.02
CA ARG A 184 -18.23 13.46 4.81
C ARG A 184 -19.07 13.07 6.02
N LEU A 185 -18.72 11.99 6.72
CA LEU A 185 -19.43 11.57 7.93
C LEU A 185 -19.27 12.58 9.08
N PHE A 186 -18.08 13.20 9.19
CA PHE A 186 -17.72 14.05 10.31
C PHE A 186 -17.62 15.54 9.99
N ALA A 187 -17.67 15.97 8.75
CA ALA A 187 -17.58 17.39 8.37
C ALA A 187 -18.58 17.78 7.27
N GLY A 188 -19.29 16.79 6.68
CA GLY A 188 -20.48 17.00 5.87
C GLY A 188 -21.73 17.21 6.70
#